data_AF-A0A6L3AN76-F1
#
_entry.id   AF-A0A6L3AN76-F1
#
_cell.length_a   1.000
_cell.length_b   1.000
_cell.length_c   1.000
_cell.angle_alpha   90.00
_cell.angle_beta   90.00
_cell.angle_gamma   90.00
#
_symmetry.space_group_name_H-M   'P 1'
#
loop_
_entity.id
_entity.type
_entity.pdbx_description
1 polymer ?
#
loop_
_entity_poly.entity_id
_entity_poly.type
_entity_poly.pdbx_seq_one_letter_code
_entity_poly.pdbx_strand_id
1 'polypeptide(L)'
;MTIVYEYEKLPLADSTAPKALNQRTRSGSSISGENVLQDLEDAMMMLEFAGVKVDFCPENIIEAKEKYMIETQPMNAAVSQSPEALRSGMRQKGFRKPHYTKLLISDNCFIFQAACCLPLKIIAASFDGESVSGRTLFSSHSEEKGGKLVYEFTGSGREIIVDLKRGESTRAQRLIFRLNCTS
;
A
#
# COMPACT_ATOMS: atom_id res chain seq x y z
N MET A 1 -24.32 6.67 10.16
CA MET A 1 -23.45 7.79 10.57
C MET A 1 -22.31 7.83 9.57
N THR A 2 -22.38 8.72 8.57
CA THR A 2 -21.38 8.80 7.50
C THR A 2 -20.22 9.63 8.03
N ILE A 3 -19.12 8.98 8.37
CA ILE A 3 -17.88 9.70 8.71
C ILE A 3 -17.34 10.24 7.39
N VAL A 4 -17.52 11.54 7.15
CA VAL A 4 -16.87 12.23 6.04
C VAL A 4 -15.43 12.48 6.46
N TYR A 5 -14.51 11.63 6.01
CA TYR A 5 -13.10 11.98 6.09
C TYR A 5 -12.82 13.06 5.03
N GLU A 6 -12.35 14.22 5.49
CA GLU A 6 -11.92 15.30 4.61
C GLU A 6 -10.69 14.87 3.79
N TYR A 7 -10.55 15.47 2.61
CA TYR A 7 -9.37 15.27 1.78
C TYR A 7 -8.17 16.01 2.38
N GLU A 8 -7.10 15.27 2.65
CA GLU A 8 -5.84 15.83 3.15
C GLU A 8 -4.82 15.93 2.02
N LYS A 9 -4.12 17.06 1.94
CA LYS A 9 -2.99 17.21 1.02
C LYS A 9 -1.83 16.38 1.53
N LEU A 10 -1.39 15.41 0.73
CA LEU A 10 -0.28 14.54 1.08
C LEU A 10 1.07 15.22 0.81
N PRO A 11 2.11 14.90 1.60
CA PRO A 11 3.48 15.27 1.28
C PRO A 11 3.88 14.74 -0.09
N LEU A 12 4.72 15.51 -0.78
CA LEU A 12 5.29 15.10 -2.06
C LEU A 12 6.25 13.91 -1.87
N ALA A 13 6.17 12.92 -2.75
CA ALA A 13 7.12 11.82 -2.76
C ALA A 13 8.51 12.33 -3.17
N ASP A 14 9.50 12.18 -2.28
CA ASP A 14 10.88 12.60 -2.56
C ASP A 14 11.52 11.65 -3.59
N SER A 15 11.61 12.08 -4.84
CA SER A 15 12.21 11.31 -5.94
C SER A 15 13.70 11.00 -5.72
N THR A 16 14.36 11.74 -4.82
CA THR A 16 15.78 11.57 -4.49
C THR A 16 16.02 10.63 -3.29
N ALA A 17 14.95 10.19 -2.62
CA ALA A 17 15.05 9.29 -1.49
C ALA A 17 15.86 8.01 -1.84
N PRO A 18 16.90 7.66 -1.06
CA PRO A 18 17.79 6.56 -1.41
C PRO A 18 17.04 5.23 -1.36
N LYS A 19 17.25 4.40 -2.39
CA LYS A 19 16.78 3.02 -2.40
C LYS A 19 17.45 2.27 -1.26
N ALA A 20 16.65 1.71 -0.35
CA ALA A 20 17.17 0.92 0.75
C ALA A 20 17.81 -0.36 0.20
N LEU A 21 19.07 -0.62 0.59
CA LEU A 21 19.79 -1.84 0.24
C LEU A 21 19.04 -3.06 0.78
N ASN A 22 18.54 -3.89 -0.13
CA ASN A 22 17.84 -5.11 0.23
C ASN A 22 18.81 -6.31 0.15
N GLN A 23 19.47 -6.63 1.26
CA GLN A 23 20.39 -7.79 1.34
C GLN A 23 19.66 -9.14 1.42
N ARG A 24 18.32 -9.17 1.39
CA ARG A 24 17.57 -10.43 1.43
C ARG A 24 17.31 -10.95 0.02
N THR A 25 18.09 -11.92 -0.41
CA THR A 25 17.73 -12.89 -1.44
C THR A 25 16.48 -13.64 -0.98
N ARG A 26 15.29 -13.15 -1.36
CA ARG A 26 14.07 -13.95 -1.25
C ARG A 26 14.17 -15.02 -2.33
N SER A 27 14.49 -16.25 -1.93
CA SER A 27 14.23 -17.43 -2.74
C SER A 27 12.78 -17.35 -3.22
N GLY A 28 12.56 -17.32 -4.53
CA GLY A 28 11.25 -17.16 -5.14
C GLY A 28 10.32 -18.27 -4.72
N SER A 29 9.54 -18.05 -3.65
CA SER A 29 8.40 -18.90 -3.35
C SER A 29 7.35 -18.57 -4.41
N SER A 30 7.13 -19.51 -5.34
CA SER A 30 6.00 -19.43 -6.25
C SER A 30 4.71 -19.22 -5.44
N ILE A 31 4.05 -18.09 -5.63
CA ILE A 31 2.74 -17.83 -5.02
C ILE A 31 1.77 -18.84 -5.66
N SER A 32 1.16 -19.73 -4.87
CA SER A 32 0.16 -20.67 -5.38
C SER A 32 -1.09 -19.93 -5.87
N GLY A 33 -1.81 -20.49 -6.84
CA GLY A 33 -3.06 -19.90 -7.35
C GLY A 33 -4.12 -19.67 -6.26
N GLU A 34 -4.19 -20.55 -5.26
CA GLU A 34 -5.07 -20.40 -4.09
C GLU A 34 -4.79 -19.10 -3.32
N ASN A 35 -3.51 -18.72 -3.20
CA ASN A 35 -3.17 -17.46 -2.53
C ASN A 35 -3.58 -16.24 -3.36
N VAL A 36 -3.52 -16.32 -4.69
CA VAL A 36 -3.96 -15.25 -5.58
C VAL A 36 -5.46 -15.05 -5.48
N LEU A 37 -6.24 -16.13 -5.45
CA LEU A 37 -7.68 -16.11 -5.24
C LEU A 37 -8.04 -15.52 -3.87
N GLN A 38 -7.35 -15.95 -2.81
CA GLN A 38 -7.58 -15.41 -1.47
C GLN A 38 -7.26 -13.89 -1.39
N ASP A 39 -6.16 -13.45 -2.02
CA ASP A 39 -5.79 -12.04 -2.10
C ASP A 39 -6.84 -11.23 -2.90
N LEU A 40 -7.43 -11.82 -3.93
CA LEU A 40 -8.49 -11.22 -4.75
C LEU A 40 -9.81 -11.07 -3.97
N GLU A 41 -10.27 -12.14 -3.31
CA GLU A 41 -11.50 -12.13 -2.51
C GLU A 41 -11.41 -11.12 -1.36
N ASP A 42 -10.28 -11.08 -0.66
CA ASP A 42 -10.02 -10.08 0.38
C ASP A 42 -10.03 -8.66 -0.19
N ALA A 43 -9.42 -8.45 -1.37
CA ALA A 43 -9.41 -7.15 -2.04
C ALA A 43 -10.83 -6.68 -2.38
N MET A 44 -11.68 -7.55 -2.94
CA MET A 44 -13.06 -7.21 -3.27
C MET A 44 -13.87 -6.87 -2.01
N MET A 45 -13.77 -7.70 -0.96
CA MET A 45 -14.47 -7.47 0.30
C MET A 45 -14.11 -6.13 0.95
N MET A 46 -12.83 -5.72 0.90
CA MET A 46 -12.41 -4.44 1.48
C MET A 46 -12.96 -3.23 0.73
N LEU A 47 -13.19 -3.33 -0.59
CA LEU A 47 -13.84 -2.26 -1.36
C LEU A 47 -15.31 -2.12 -0.97
N GLU A 48 -16.02 -3.24 -0.78
CA GLU A 48 -17.40 -3.23 -0.28
C GLU A 48 -17.49 -2.57 1.10
N PHE A 49 -16.59 -2.91 2.03
CA PHE A 49 -16.55 -2.26 3.35
C PHE A 49 -16.19 -0.78 3.28
N ALA A 50 -15.39 -0.37 2.31
CA ALA A 50 -15.07 1.03 2.05
C ALA A 50 -16.23 1.78 1.37
N GLY A 51 -17.33 1.11 1.01
CA GLY A 51 -18.43 1.70 0.26
C GLY A 51 -18.08 2.06 -1.18
N VAL A 52 -17.00 1.48 -1.72
CA VAL A 52 -16.50 1.74 -3.07
C VAL A 52 -17.22 0.81 -4.04
N LYS A 53 -18.06 1.38 -4.90
CA LYS A 53 -18.76 0.66 -5.97
C LYS A 53 -17.91 0.69 -7.23
N VAL A 54 -16.89 -0.15 -7.28
CA VAL A 54 -16.03 -0.31 -8.45
C VAL A 54 -16.24 -1.68 -9.05
N ASP A 55 -16.48 -1.70 -10.35
CA ASP A 55 -16.40 -2.94 -11.11
C ASP A 55 -14.94 -3.41 -11.07
N PHE A 56 -14.70 -4.52 -10.39
CA PHE A 56 -13.39 -5.18 -10.27
C PHE A 56 -13.03 -5.89 -11.59
N CYS A 57 -13.09 -5.14 -12.67
CA CYS A 57 -12.69 -5.53 -14.01
C CYS A 57 -11.17 -5.43 -14.11
N PRO A 58 -10.46 -6.43 -14.65
CA PRO A 58 -9.00 -6.38 -14.84
C PRO A 58 -8.51 -5.11 -15.54
N GLU A 59 -9.34 -4.53 -16.41
CA GLU A 59 -9.07 -3.30 -17.16
C GLU A 59 -8.97 -2.06 -16.25
N ASN A 60 -9.63 -2.08 -15.09
CA ASN A 60 -9.60 -1.00 -14.11
C ASN A 60 -8.44 -1.13 -13.12
N ILE A 61 -7.71 -2.27 -13.13
CA ILE A 61 -6.61 -2.55 -12.21
C ILE A 61 -5.29 -2.14 -12.84
N ILE A 62 -4.57 -1.25 -12.15
CA ILE A 62 -3.24 -0.80 -12.54
C ILE A 62 -2.23 -1.45 -11.61
N GLU A 63 -1.39 -2.30 -12.19
CA GLU A 63 -0.28 -2.92 -11.47
C GLU A 63 0.89 -1.94 -11.31
N ALA A 64 1.57 -2.01 -10.17
CA ALA A 64 2.75 -1.20 -9.93
C ALA A 64 3.87 -1.64 -10.89
N LYS A 65 4.35 -0.71 -11.72
CA LYS A 65 5.47 -0.95 -12.63
C LYS A 65 6.78 -1.12 -11.88
N GLU A 66 6.94 -0.37 -10.79
CA GLU A 66 8.11 -0.48 -9.91
C GLU A 66 7.69 -0.55 -8.45
N LYS A 67 8.44 -1.37 -7.70
CA LYS A 67 8.25 -1.58 -6.25
C LYS A 67 9.60 -1.75 -5.59
N TYR A 68 9.98 -0.82 -4.73
CA TYR A 68 11.23 -0.89 -3.96
C TYR A 68 11.08 -0.22 -2.60
N MET A 69 12.04 -0.47 -1.71
CA MET A 69 12.09 0.17 -0.40
C MET A 69 12.92 1.45 -0.48
N ILE A 70 12.49 2.49 0.22
CA ILE A 70 13.23 3.74 0.43
C ILE A 70 13.42 3.97 1.93
N GLU A 71 14.51 4.62 2.31
CA GLU A 71 14.68 5.13 3.68
C GLU A 71 13.82 6.39 3.87
N THR A 72 13.13 6.52 5.01
CA THR A 72 12.24 7.67 5.29
C THR A 72 12.78 8.64 6.34
N GLN A 73 13.93 8.34 6.94
CA GLN A 73 14.65 9.23 7.84
C GLN A 73 16.04 9.57 7.27
N PRO A 74 16.56 10.79 7.50
CA PRO A 74 17.97 11.05 7.29
C PRO A 74 18.78 10.09 8.19
N MET A 75 19.88 9.57 7.65
CA MET A 75 20.68 8.45 8.17
C MET A 75 21.42 8.71 9.51
N ASN A 76 20.89 9.59 10.37
CA ASN A 76 21.47 9.98 11.65
C ASN A 76 20.44 9.91 12.78
N ALA A 77 19.96 8.71 13.07
CA ALA A 77 19.52 8.38 14.41
C ALA A 77 20.23 7.08 14.78
N ALA A 78 21.14 7.14 15.74
CA ALA A 78 21.61 5.95 16.44
C ALA A 78 20.39 5.37 17.18
N VAL A 79 19.61 4.54 16.49
CA VAL A 79 18.51 3.82 17.11
C VAL A 79 19.14 2.68 17.87
N SER A 80 19.20 2.85 19.19
CA SER A 80 19.38 1.74 20.13
C SER A 80 18.41 0.62 19.74
N GLN A 81 18.94 -0.46 19.18
CA GLN A 81 18.16 -1.67 18.95
C GLN A 81 17.83 -2.25 20.32
N SER A 82 16.65 -1.94 20.85
CA SER A 82 16.09 -2.73 21.95
C SER A 82 15.84 -4.15 21.40
N PRO A 83 16.44 -5.21 21.96
CA PRO A 83 16.39 -6.56 21.38
C PRO A 83 15.01 -7.27 21.39
N GLU A 84 13.91 -6.58 21.69
CA GLU A 84 12.66 -7.26 22.09
C GLU A 84 11.62 -7.50 20.98
N ALA A 85 11.87 -7.10 19.73
CA ALA A 85 10.91 -7.35 18.63
C ALA A 85 11.09 -8.69 17.89
N LEU A 86 11.84 -9.65 18.47
CA LEU A 86 12.03 -10.99 17.91
C LEU A 86 11.49 -12.07 18.86
N ARG A 87 10.31 -11.86 19.46
CA ARG A 87 9.52 -12.99 19.95
C ARG A 87 8.57 -13.43 18.86
N SER A 88 9.09 -14.37 18.08
CA SER A 88 8.35 -15.28 17.21
C SER A 88 7.13 -15.81 17.94
N GLY A 89 5.98 -15.16 17.73
CA GLY A 89 4.69 -15.74 18.05
C GLY A 89 4.56 -17.06 17.31
N MET A 90 4.25 -18.12 18.07
CA MET A 90 3.93 -19.45 17.56
C MET A 90 3.10 -19.33 16.29
N ARG A 91 3.63 -19.82 15.16
CA ARG A 91 2.86 -19.98 13.93
C ARG A 91 1.75 -20.98 14.22
N GLN A 92 0.59 -20.49 14.66
CA GLN A 92 -0.63 -21.25 14.46
C GLN A 92 -0.70 -21.57 12.97
N LYS A 93 -1.07 -22.81 12.62
CA LYS A 93 -1.40 -23.25 11.26
C LYS A 93 -2.67 -22.50 10.79
N GLY A 94 -2.58 -21.17 10.71
CA GLY A 94 -3.64 -20.26 10.30
C GLY A 94 -3.45 -19.89 8.84
N PHE A 95 -4.57 -19.55 8.21
CA PHE A 95 -4.63 -19.00 6.86
C PHE A 95 -3.57 -17.92 6.66
N ARG A 96 -2.93 -17.91 5.49
CA ARG A 96 -1.95 -16.89 5.12
C ARG A 96 -2.61 -15.52 5.21
N LYS A 97 -1.94 -14.55 5.82
CA LYS A 97 -2.36 -13.14 5.80
C LYS A 97 -2.29 -12.60 4.36
N PRO A 98 -3.35 -11.95 3.84
CA PRO A 98 -3.34 -11.42 2.49
C PRO A 98 -2.20 -10.42 2.26
N HIS A 99 -1.63 -10.43 1.05
CA HIS A 99 -0.52 -9.56 0.66
C HIS A 99 -0.66 -9.08 -0.77
N TYR A 100 -1.24 -7.90 -0.94
CA TYR A 100 -1.42 -7.28 -2.25
C TYR A 100 -1.29 -5.77 -2.16
N THR A 101 -1.08 -5.15 -3.32
CA THR A 101 -1.11 -3.70 -3.55
C THR A 101 -1.71 -3.50 -4.92
N LYS A 102 -2.81 -2.75 -5.01
CA LYS A 102 -3.54 -2.48 -6.26
C LYS A 102 -3.88 -1.00 -6.33
N LEU A 103 -3.95 -0.48 -7.55
CA LEU A 103 -4.52 0.82 -7.84
C LEU A 103 -5.67 0.62 -8.82
N LEU A 104 -6.84 1.18 -8.51
CA LEU A 104 -8.04 1.09 -9.32
C LEU A 104 -8.43 2.49 -9.82
N ILE A 105 -9.01 2.57 -11.02
CA ILE A 105 -9.67 3.80 -11.50
C ILE A 105 -11.17 3.70 -11.23
N SER A 106 -11.77 4.76 -10.69
CA SER A 106 -13.21 4.87 -10.43
C SER A 106 -13.67 6.32 -10.49
N ASP A 107 -14.65 6.66 -11.33
CA ASP A 107 -15.31 7.97 -11.35
C ASP A 107 -14.35 9.17 -11.25
N ASN A 108 -13.25 9.13 -12.01
CA ASN A 108 -12.16 10.12 -12.03
C ASN A 108 -11.31 10.24 -10.75
N CYS A 109 -11.45 9.31 -9.82
CA CYS A 109 -10.60 9.13 -8.65
C CYS A 109 -9.75 7.85 -8.80
N PHE A 110 -8.68 7.78 -8.02
CA PHE A 110 -7.84 6.60 -7.94
C PHE A 110 -7.98 5.95 -6.57
N ILE A 111 -8.38 4.68 -6.56
CA ILE A 111 -8.54 3.91 -5.33
C ILE A 111 -7.31 3.03 -5.15
N PHE A 112 -6.48 3.40 -4.19
CA PHE A 112 -5.35 2.60 -3.77
C PHE A 112 -5.75 1.63 -2.67
N GLN A 113 -5.30 0.40 -2.84
CA GLN A 113 -5.60 -0.68 -1.92
C GLN A 113 -4.35 -1.45 -1.57
N ALA A 114 -4.19 -1.77 -0.29
CA ALA A 114 -3.08 -2.59 0.18
C ALA A 114 -3.47 -3.49 1.35
N ALA A 115 -2.88 -4.68 1.37
CA ALA A 115 -2.89 -5.59 2.50
C ALA A 115 -1.46 -6.03 2.86
N CYS A 116 -1.19 -6.13 4.16
CA CYS A 116 0.09 -6.59 4.67
C CYS A 116 -0.07 -7.25 6.04
N CYS A 117 0.96 -7.94 6.53
CA CYS A 117 1.00 -8.45 7.89
C CYS A 117 1.14 -7.40 8.98
N LEU A 118 1.38 -6.13 8.63
CA LEU A 118 1.65 -5.01 9.53
C LEU A 118 0.65 -3.88 9.26
N PRO A 119 0.44 -2.93 10.19
CA PRO A 119 -0.36 -1.73 9.95
C PRO A 119 0.14 -0.97 8.73
N LEU A 120 -0.76 -0.28 8.02
CA LEU A 120 -0.47 0.38 6.75
C LEU A 120 -0.82 1.87 6.83
N LYS A 121 0.04 2.72 6.27
CA LYS A 121 -0.20 4.17 6.19
C LYS A 121 0.43 4.76 4.92
N ILE A 122 -0.31 5.60 4.19
CA ILE A 122 0.27 6.45 3.14
C ILE A 122 1.00 7.61 3.82
N ILE A 123 2.26 7.83 3.45
CA ILE A 123 3.07 8.92 4.02
C ILE A 123 3.39 10.02 3.01
N ALA A 124 3.37 9.69 1.72
CA ALA A 124 3.54 10.64 0.62
C ALA A 124 2.92 10.07 -0.65
N ALA A 125 2.44 10.94 -1.53
CA ALA A 125 2.01 10.57 -2.86
C ALA A 125 2.13 11.75 -3.83
N SER A 126 2.33 11.45 -5.11
CA SER A 126 2.43 12.47 -6.15
C SER A 126 1.93 11.99 -7.51
N PHE A 127 1.25 12.85 -8.26
CA PHE A 127 0.98 12.67 -9.69
C PHE A 127 2.00 13.47 -10.50
N ASP A 128 2.76 12.83 -11.38
CA ASP A 128 3.73 13.50 -12.28
C ASP A 128 4.69 14.50 -11.58
N GLY A 129 5.01 14.26 -10.30
CA GLY A 129 5.86 15.13 -9.48
C GLY A 129 5.13 16.24 -8.70
N GLU A 130 3.80 16.29 -8.76
CA GLU A 130 2.95 17.22 -8.02
C GLU A 130 2.24 16.56 -6.84
N SER A 131 2.06 17.31 -5.75
CA SER A 131 1.38 16.80 -4.56
C SER A 131 -0.10 16.52 -4.83
N VAL A 132 -0.62 15.46 -4.24
CA VAL A 132 -2.02 15.04 -4.40
C VAL A 132 -2.78 15.15 -3.09
N SER A 133 -4.09 15.27 -3.16
CA SER A 133 -4.95 15.15 -1.98
C SER A 133 -5.62 13.79 -1.96
N GLY A 134 -5.88 13.26 -0.77
CA GLY A 134 -6.58 11.99 -0.64
C GLY A 134 -7.18 11.79 0.73
N ARG A 135 -7.86 10.66 0.91
CA ARG A 135 -8.47 10.29 2.19
C ARG A 135 -8.51 8.78 2.38
N THR A 136 -8.50 8.36 3.64
CA THR A 136 -8.71 6.97 4.00
C THR A 136 -10.19 6.64 3.90
N LEU A 137 -10.54 5.65 3.08
CA LEU A 137 -11.90 5.09 3.02
C LEU A 137 -12.06 3.93 4.00
N PHE A 138 -11.01 3.14 4.16
CA PHE A 138 -10.97 2.03 5.11
C PHE A 138 -9.55 1.82 5.62
N SER A 139 -9.41 1.61 6.92
CA SER A 139 -8.15 1.16 7.53
C SER A 139 -8.45 0.27 8.72
N SER A 140 -7.78 -0.88 8.79
CA SER A 140 -7.84 -1.75 9.95
C SER A 140 -6.52 -2.50 10.11
N HIS A 141 -6.26 -2.97 11.32
CA HIS A 141 -5.17 -3.87 11.62
C HIS A 141 -5.58 -4.84 12.73
N SER A 142 -5.33 -6.13 12.54
CA SER A 142 -5.39 -7.13 13.61
C SER A 142 -4.26 -8.14 13.50
N GLU A 143 -3.92 -8.79 14.61
CA GLU A 143 -2.89 -9.83 14.64
C GLU A 143 -3.26 -11.04 13.78
N GLU A 144 -4.54 -11.29 13.55
CA GLU A 144 -5.04 -12.42 12.77
C GLU A 144 -5.15 -12.07 11.27
N LYS A 145 -5.71 -10.90 10.95
CA LYS A 145 -6.05 -10.50 9.57
C LYS A 145 -5.00 -9.59 8.90
N GLY A 146 -4.04 -9.09 9.68
CA GLY A 146 -3.05 -8.12 9.21
C GLY A 146 -3.63 -6.72 9.01
N GLY A 147 -2.85 -5.84 8.40
CA GLY A 147 -3.24 -4.49 8.04
C GLY A 147 -3.94 -4.44 6.69
N LYS A 148 -5.00 -3.64 6.62
CA LYS A 148 -5.79 -3.35 5.42
C LYS A 148 -5.88 -1.84 5.25
N LEU A 149 -5.81 -1.38 4.01
CA LEU A 149 -5.93 0.02 3.65
C LEU A 149 -6.66 0.14 2.31
N VAL A 150 -7.70 0.98 2.29
CA VAL A 150 -8.33 1.53 1.09
C VAL A 150 -8.23 3.04 1.19
N TYR A 151 -7.62 3.66 0.19
CA TYR A 151 -7.31 5.08 0.17
C TYR A 151 -7.72 5.66 -1.19
N GLU A 152 -8.38 6.80 -1.17
CA GLU A 152 -8.81 7.51 -2.36
C GLU A 152 -7.89 8.68 -2.62
N PHE A 153 -7.37 8.79 -3.84
CA PHE A 153 -6.64 9.95 -4.31
C PHE A 153 -7.49 10.77 -5.28
N THR A 154 -7.40 12.08 -5.12
CA THR A 154 -7.87 13.07 -6.09
C THR A 154 -6.68 13.58 -6.90
N GLY A 155 -6.96 13.92 -8.17
CA GLY A 155 -5.96 14.41 -9.10
C GLY A 155 -5.92 13.57 -10.37
N SER A 156 -5.03 13.95 -11.27
CA SER A 156 -4.81 13.26 -12.53
C SER A 156 -3.34 13.35 -12.92
N GLY A 157 -2.89 12.42 -13.74
CA GLY A 157 -1.50 12.38 -14.21
C GLY A 157 -1.27 11.15 -15.09
N ARG A 158 -0.03 10.97 -15.53
CA ARG A 158 0.41 9.78 -16.27
C ARG A 158 1.12 8.78 -15.36
N GLU A 159 1.65 9.25 -14.24
CA GLU A 159 2.30 8.42 -13.24
C GLU A 159 1.86 8.86 -11.84
N ILE A 160 1.57 7.87 -10.99
CA ILE A 160 1.41 8.09 -9.54
C ILE A 160 2.48 7.33 -8.78
N ILE A 161 3.13 8.05 -7.88
CA ILE A 161 4.06 7.52 -6.90
C ILE A 161 3.35 7.50 -5.55
N VAL A 162 3.40 6.36 -4.86
CA VAL A 162 2.82 6.18 -3.53
C VAL A 162 3.89 5.61 -2.60
N ASP A 163 4.16 6.32 -1.51
CA ASP A 163 5.03 5.84 -0.45
C ASP A 163 4.19 5.28 0.71
N LEU A 164 4.25 3.95 0.85
CA LEU A 164 3.50 3.18 1.84
C LEU A 164 4.40 2.78 3.01
N LYS A 165 4.10 3.28 4.21
CA LYS A 165 4.73 2.83 5.45
C LYS A 165 4.02 1.57 5.97
N ARG A 166 4.83 0.62 6.48
CA ARG A 166 4.37 -0.65 7.07
C ARG A 166 4.84 -0.73 8.52
N GLY A 167 3.90 -0.71 9.47
CA GLY A 167 4.18 -0.58 10.90
C GLY A 167 5.06 0.64 11.20
N GLU A 168 5.90 0.54 12.22
CA GLU A 168 6.83 1.60 12.63
C GLU A 168 8.20 1.54 11.93
N SER A 169 8.25 0.97 10.74
CA SER A 169 9.47 0.89 9.93
C SER A 169 10.05 2.28 9.62
N THR A 170 11.39 2.41 9.70
CA THR A 170 12.16 3.58 9.21
C THR A 170 12.29 3.62 7.68
N ARG A 171 11.67 2.64 7.00
CA ARG A 171 11.59 2.51 5.55
C ARG A 171 10.14 2.54 5.10
N ALA A 172 9.91 3.10 3.93
CA ALA A 172 8.65 2.99 3.20
C ALA A 172 8.85 2.17 1.93
N GLN A 173 7.75 1.58 1.47
CA GLN A 173 7.69 0.95 0.17
C GLN A 173 7.21 1.98 -0.83
N ARG A 174 8.05 2.30 -1.81
CA ARG A 174 7.66 3.11 -2.96
C ARG A 174 7.01 2.22 -4.02
N LEU A 175 5.85 2.64 -4.48
CA LEU A 175 5.07 2.03 -5.55
C LEU A 175 4.90 3.05 -6.67
N ILE A 176 5.28 2.68 -7.89
CA ILE A 176 5.15 3.56 -9.05
C ILE A 176 4.17 2.90 -10.01
N PHE A 177 3.07 3.58 -10.30
CA PHE A 177 2.04 3.14 -11.23
C PHE A 177 2.04 4.06 -12.44
N ARG A 178 2.06 3.48 -13.64
CA ARG A 178 1.91 4.24 -14.88
C ARG A 178 0.51 4.05 -15.41
N LEU A 179 -0.18 5.16 -15.59
CA LEU A 179 -1.55 5.23 -16.03
C LEU A 179 -1.55 5.20 -17.55
N ASN A 180 -2.22 4.21 -18.14
CA ASN A 180 -2.44 4.19 -19.58
C ASN A 180 -3.56 5.19 -19.88
N CYS A 181 -3.19 6.44 -20.21
CA CYS A 181 -4.18 7.40 -20.71
C CYS A 181 -4.67 6.93 -22.09
N THR A 182 -5.88 6.41 -22.19
CA THR A 182 -6.62 6.47 -23.45
C THR A 182 -7.17 7.88 -23.58
N SER A 183 -6.49 8.68 -24.40
CA SER A 183 -6.97 9.97 -24.92
C SER A 183 -8.22 9.81 -25.75
#